data_AF-A0A194S1W5-F1
#
_entry.id   AF-A0A194S1W5-F1
#
_cell.length_a   1.000
_cell.length_b   1.000
_cell.length_c   1.000
_cell.angle_alpha   90.00
_cell.angle_beta   90.00
_cell.angle_gamma   90.00
#
_symmetry.space_group_name_H-M   'P 1'
#
loop_
_entity.id
_entity.type
_entity.pdbx_description
1 polymer ?
#
loop_
_entity_poly.entity_id
_entity_poly.type
_entity_poly.pdbx_seq_one_letter_code
_entity_poly.pdbx_strand_id
1 'polypeptide(L)' 'MSDNSKTFSNDHEFASEQGKKGGATQPDEVYKPSEHDGLKKNGEPDKRMSSEHGFGGDRERAAAEGAKGGKSTGNTDEQ' A
#
# COMPACT_ATOMS: atom_id res chain seq x y z
N MET A 1 -28.42 14.93 6.63
CA MET A 1 -28.24 13.52 6.23
C MET A 1 -26.76 13.24 6.40
N SER A 2 -26.35 12.72 7.56
CA SER A 2 -24.98 12.26 7.73
C SER A 2 -24.92 10.86 7.13
N ASP A 3 -24.69 10.80 5.82
CA ASP A 3 -24.38 9.54 5.17
C ASP A 3 -23.13 9.01 5.87
N ASN A 4 -23.27 7.89 6.58
CA ASN A 4 -22.17 7.09 7.10
C ASN A 4 -21.41 6.55 5.88
N SER A 5 -20.69 7.45 5.22
CA SER A 5 -20.02 7.23 3.95
C SER A 5 -18.93 6.20 4.19
N LYS A 6 -18.80 5.24 3.26
CA LYS A 6 -17.78 4.20 3.33
C LYS A 6 -16.41 4.88 3.28
N THR A 7 -15.77 5.00 4.44
CA THR A 7 -14.43 5.56 4.59
C THR A 7 -13.43 4.44 4.85
N PHE A 8 -12.15 4.72 4.60
CA PHE A 8 -11.05 3.78 4.84
C PHE A 8 -10.96 3.28 6.29
N SER A 9 -11.49 4.05 7.25
CA SER A 9 -11.48 3.70 8.67
C SER A 9 -12.64 2.80 9.09
N ASN A 10 -13.78 2.88 8.40
CA ASN A 10 -15.03 2.26 8.85
C ASN A 10 -15.47 1.07 7.99
N ASP A 11 -14.89 0.88 6.81
CA ASP A 11 -15.23 -0.20 5.89
C ASP A 11 -13.96 -0.90 5.36
N HIS A 12 -13.68 -2.08 5.93
CA HIS A 12 -12.52 -2.90 5.55
C HIS A 12 -12.58 -3.41 4.11
N GLU A 13 -13.77 -3.71 3.60
CA GLU A 13 -13.96 -4.17 2.22
C GLU A 13 -13.64 -3.03 1.25
N PHE A 14 -14.17 -1.84 1.52
CA PHE A 14 -13.85 -0.64 0.74
C PHE A 14 -12.35 -0.32 0.76
N ALA A 15 -11.73 -0.34 1.95
CA ALA A 15 -10.29 -0.08 2.07
C ALA A 15 -9.46 -1.11 1.29
N SER A 16 -9.82 -2.40 1.39
CA SER A 16 -9.17 -3.49 0.65
C SER A 16 -9.34 -3.35 -0.86
N GLU A 17 -10.53 -2.99 -1.33
CA GLU A 17 -10.82 -2.80 -2.75
C GLU A 17 -10.04 -1.63 -3.35
N GLN A 18 -10.02 -0.48 -2.68
CA GLN A 18 -9.25 0.69 -3.12
C GLN A 18 -7.74 0.42 -3.11
N GLY A 19 -7.23 -0.31 -2.10
CA GLY A 19 -5.84 -0.73 -2.04
C GLY A 19 -5.44 -1.61 -3.23
N LYS A 20 -6.29 -2.56 -3.62
CA LYS A 20 -6.09 -3.40 -4.82
C LYS A 20 -6.12 -2.57 -6.10
N LYS A 21 -7.05 -1.61 -6.22
CA LYS A 21 -7.20 -0.74 -7.40
C LYS A 21 -5.97 0.13 -7.65
N GLY A 22 -5.30 0.62 -6.60
CA GLY A 22 -4.07 1.39 -6.73
C GLY A 22 -2.97 0.66 -7.51
N GLY A 23 -2.78 -0.64 -7.23
CA GLY A 23 -1.81 -1.48 -7.93
C GLY A 23 -2.14 -1.75 -9.41
N ALA A 24 -3.43 -1.75 -9.77
CA ALA A 24 -3.90 -2.07 -11.12
C ALA A 24 -3.72 -0.94 -12.15
N THR A 25 -3.26 0.25 -11.73
CA THR A 25 -3.05 1.40 -12.63
C THR A 25 -1.69 1.38 -13.34
N GLN A 26 -0.83 0.42 -13.02
CA GLN A 26 0.46 0.27 -13.68
C GLN A 26 0.26 -0.22 -15.13
N PRO A 27 0.89 0.42 -16.13
CA PRO A 27 0.86 -0.07 -17.51
C PRO A 27 1.46 -1.47 -17.61
N ASP A 28 0.88 -2.33 -18.45
CA ASP A 28 1.40 -3.69 -18.66
C ASP A 28 2.79 -3.71 -19.30
N GLU A 29 3.18 -2.65 -20.00
CA GLU A 29 4.50 -2.49 -20.62
C GLU A 29 5.62 -2.13 -19.62
N VAL A 30 5.28 -1.83 -18.36
CA VAL A 30 6.30 -1.56 -17.33
C VAL A 30 6.99 -2.87 -16.99
N TYR A 31 8.33 -2.83 -16.99
CA TYR A 31 9.14 -3.99 -16.62
C TYR A 31 8.85 -4.44 -15.19
N LYS A 32 8.42 -5.70 -15.06
CA LYS A 32 8.04 -6.36 -13.80
C LYS A 32 9.15 -7.33 -13.38
N PRO A 33 9.99 -6.99 -12.38
CA PRO A 33 11.04 -7.88 -11.88
C PRO A 33 10.52 -9.25 -11.46
N SER A 34 9.28 -9.32 -10.97
CA SER A 34 8.61 -10.56 -10.59
C SER A 34 8.45 -11.56 -11.74
N GLU A 35 8.42 -11.10 -12.98
CA GLU A 35 8.36 -11.95 -14.18
C GLU A 35 9.77 -12.32 -14.70
N HIS A 36 10.81 -11.82 -14.05
CA HIS A 36 12.22 -11.98 -14.42
C HIS A 36 13.09 -12.36 -13.22
N ASP A 37 12.65 -13.36 -12.44
CA ASP A 37 13.39 -13.90 -11.28
C ASP A 37 13.77 -12.86 -10.21
N GLY A 38 13.03 -11.76 -10.12
CA GLY A 38 13.31 -10.65 -9.22
C GLY A 38 14.45 -9.73 -9.67
N LEU A 39 14.89 -9.83 -10.92
CA LEU A 39 15.97 -9.03 -11.48
C LEU A 39 15.46 -7.75 -12.13
N LYS A 40 16.36 -6.78 -12.31
CA LYS A 40 16.17 -5.57 -13.11
C LYS A 40 16.50 -5.84 -14.57
N LYS A 41 16.20 -4.86 -15.44
CA LYS A 41 16.60 -4.87 -16.86
C LYS A 41 18.10 -5.08 -17.10
N ASN A 42 18.95 -4.69 -16.14
CA ASN A 42 20.41 -4.86 -16.22
C ASN A 42 20.91 -6.21 -15.64
N GLY A 43 20.01 -7.10 -15.20
CA GLY A 43 20.35 -8.40 -14.62
C GLY A 43 20.73 -8.36 -13.14
N GLU A 44 20.77 -7.19 -12.50
CA GLU A 44 20.99 -7.10 -11.06
C GLU A 44 19.71 -7.38 -10.26
N PRO A 45 19.81 -7.88 -9.01
CA PRO A 45 18.66 -8.01 -8.13
C PRO A 45 17.89 -6.69 -7.96
N ASP A 46 16.57 -6.73 -8.13
CA ASP A 46 15.71 -5.58 -7.87
C ASP A 46 15.41 -5.47 -6.37
N LYS A 47 15.86 -4.37 -5.79
CA LYS A 47 15.64 -4.01 -4.38
C LYS A 47 14.16 -4.04 -4.01
N ARG A 48 13.24 -3.69 -4.91
CA ARG A 48 11.80 -3.73 -4.63
C ARG A 48 11.27 -5.13 -4.30
N MET A 49 12.00 -6.18 -4.68
CA MET A 49 11.65 -7.57 -4.39
C MET A 49 12.27 -8.09 -3.09
N SER A 50 13.18 -7.35 -2.47
CA SER A 50 13.72 -7.74 -1.17
C SER A 50 12.73 -7.42 -0.06
N SER A 51 12.55 -8.39 0.84
CA SER A 51 11.80 -8.22 2.09
C SER A 51 12.40 -7.12 2.99
N GLU A 52 13.71 -6.86 2.88
CA GLU A 52 14.40 -5.81 3.64
C GLU A 52 14.05 -4.38 3.17
N HIS A 53 13.53 -4.24 1.95
CA HIS A 53 13.19 -2.93 1.41
C HIS A 53 11.76 -2.51 1.77
N GLY A 54 11.64 -1.35 2.43
CA GLY A 54 10.36 -0.81 2.90
C GLY A 54 9.84 -1.54 4.13
N PHE A 55 8.65 -2.15 4.01
CA PHE A 55 7.97 -2.90 5.08
C PHE A 55 7.88 -4.41 4.79
N GLY A 56 8.56 -4.90 3.74
CA GLY A 56 8.38 -6.25 3.19
C GLY A 56 8.76 -7.41 4.12
N GLY A 57 9.37 -7.15 5.27
CA GLY A 57 9.79 -8.15 6.25
C GLY A 57 9.36 -7.86 7.69
N ASP A 58 8.76 -6.69 7.93
CA ASP A 58 8.38 -6.25 9.27
C ASP A 58 6.90 -5.82 9.27
N ARG A 59 6.03 -6.82 9.40
CA ARG A 59 4.58 -6.63 9.46
C ARG A 59 4.17 -5.75 10.64
N GLU A 60 4.86 -5.84 11.77
CA GLU A 60 4.53 -5.09 12.98
C GLU A 60 4.78 -3.60 12.76
N ARG A 61 5.94 -3.26 12.20
CA ARG A 61 6.25 -1.89 11.81
C ARG A 61 5.32 -1.37 10.72
N ALA A 62 4.99 -2.20 9.72
CA ALA A 62 4.02 -1.84 8.69
C ALA A 62 2.66 -1.47 9.31
N ALA A 63 2.17 -2.30 10.24
CA ALA A 63 0.91 -2.09 10.93
C ALA A 63 0.97 -0.85 11.84
N ALA A 64 2.07 -0.64 12.56
CA ALA A 64 2.24 0.52 13.43
C ALA A 64 2.25 1.85 12.65
N GLU A 65 3.02 1.94 11.56
CA GLU A 65 3.06 3.14 10.72
C GLU A 65 1.73 3.36 9.97
N GLY A 66 1.09 2.29 9.50
CA GLY A 66 -0.26 2.36 8.93
C GLY A 66 -1.29 2.89 9.94
N ALA A 67 -1.25 2.39 11.18
CA ALA A 67 -2.12 2.87 12.26
C ALA A 67 -1.83 4.33 12.63
N LYS A 68 -0.57 4.76 12.63
CA LYS A 68 -0.18 6.15 12.88
C LYS A 68 -0.68 7.08 11.78
N GLY A 69 -0.52 6.68 10.51
CA GLY A 69 -1.05 7.42 9.35
C GLY A 69 -2.57 7.55 9.42
N GLY A 70 -3.28 6.46 9.69
CA GLY A 70 -4.74 6.47 9.84
C GLY A 70 -5.25 7.32 11.01
N LYS A 71 -4.49 7.40 12.12
CA LYS A 71 -4.83 8.26 13.27
C LYS A 71 -4.68 9.74 12.96
N SER A 72 -3.67 10.14 12.17
CA SER A 72 -3.44 11.55 11.84
C SER A 72 -4.55 12.20 11.00
N THR A 73 -5.37 11.39 10.31
CA THR A 73 -6.48 11.87 9.48
C THR A 73 -7.84 11.82 10.18
N GLY A 74 -7.90 11.38 11.45
CA GLY A 74 -9.14 11.21 12.21
C GLY A 74 -9.41 12.29 13.25
N ASN A 75 -8.57 13.33 13.36
CA ASN A 75 -8.71 14.37 14.38
C ASN A 75 -8.61 15.77 13.77
N THR A 76 -9.61 16.12 12.96
CA THR A 76 -9.98 17.52 12.72
C THR A 76 -11.26 17.77 13.50
N ASP A 77 -11.13 17.90 14.82
CA ASP A 77 -12.10 18.64 15.61
C ASP A 77 -11.90 20.15 15.35
N GLU A 78 -13.03 20.82 15.24
CA GLU A 78 -13.29 22.20 14.83
C GLU A 78 -12.46 23.27 15.58
N GLN A 79 -12.06 24.32 14.83
CA GLN A 79 -12.26 25.73 15.22
C GLN A 79 -12.70 26.54 14.01
#